data_AF-A0A957KZB3-F1
#
_entry.id   AF-A0A957KZB3-F1
#
_cell.length_a   1.000
_cell.length_b   1.000
_cell.length_c   1.000
_cell.angle_alpha   90.00
_cell.angle_beta   90.00
_cell.angle_gamma   90.00
#
_symmetry.space_group_name_H-M   'P 1'
#
loop_
_entity.id
_entity.type
_entity.pdbx_description
1 polymer ?
#
loop_
_entity_poly.entity_id
_entity_poly.type
_entity_poly.pdbx_seq_one_letter_code
_entity_poly.pdbx_strand_id
1 'polypeptide(L)'
;MTRTLAEIVQEKPFTEFADWWPVGANFTSFMSNAIYPEWHALAGNDGQHDAVIRYLAHYLKTVYGRDPRPGLLVDFIAGEGSEPLQSGEFDALSYAFYRAAFELIEAHPAAYEGSVAQERRLFTKRVGSRFFAQVETHLRLDLPAALKTPADLDQLKKAIDTVG
;
A
#
# COMPACT_ATOMS: atom_id res chain seq x y z
N MET A 1 -27.56 3.88 -5.63
CA MET A 1 -26.71 4.61 -4.67
C MET A 1 -25.69 3.65 -4.13
N THR A 2 -24.40 3.92 -4.34
CA THR A 2 -23.29 3.14 -3.79
C THR A 2 -23.08 3.63 -2.36
N ARG A 3 -23.29 2.77 -1.36
CA ARG A 3 -23.11 3.13 0.06
C ARG A 3 -21.63 3.05 0.42
N THR A 4 -21.17 3.93 1.30
CA THR A 4 -19.81 3.86 1.86
C THR A 4 -19.69 2.65 2.79
N LEU A 5 -18.47 2.16 2.99
CA LEU A 5 -18.24 1.03 3.89
C LEU A 5 -18.59 1.41 5.35
N ALA A 6 -18.46 2.68 5.73
CA ALA A 6 -18.93 3.20 7.03
C ALA A 6 -20.47 3.17 7.16
N GLU A 7 -21.21 3.55 6.12
CA GLU A 7 -22.69 3.48 6.11
C GLU A 7 -23.20 2.04 6.20
N ILE A 8 -22.54 1.11 5.49
CA ILE A 8 -22.88 -0.32 5.54
C ILE A 8 -22.64 -0.88 6.95
N VAL A 9 -21.55 -0.47 7.61
CA VAL A 9 -21.24 -0.85 9.00
C VAL A 9 -22.20 -0.21 9.99
N GLN A 10 -22.67 1.03 9.76
CA GLN A 10 -23.69 1.64 10.63
C GLN A 10 -25.05 0.92 10.52
N GLU A 11 -25.47 0.51 9.33
CA GLU A 11 -26.73 -0.20 9.11
C GLU A 11 -26.68 -1.66 9.60
N LYS A 12 -25.49 -2.27 9.56
CA LYS A 12 -25.25 -3.63 10.06
C LYS A 12 -23.90 -3.65 10.78
N PRO A 13 -23.87 -3.35 12.10
CA PRO A 13 -22.63 -3.31 12.84
C PRO A 13 -22.03 -4.71 12.86
N PHE A 14 -21.02 -4.91 12.02
CA PHE A 14 -20.17 -6.09 12.11
C PHE A 14 -19.20 -5.84 13.26
N THR A 15 -19.70 -5.97 14.49
CA THR A 15 -18.95 -5.72 15.73
C THR A 15 -17.63 -6.49 15.78
N GLU A 16 -17.58 -7.67 15.16
CA GLU A 16 -16.38 -8.50 15.00
C GLU A 16 -15.29 -7.88 14.10
N PHE A 17 -15.64 -6.95 13.20
CA PHE A 17 -14.70 -6.24 12.31
C PHE A 17 -14.49 -4.77 12.70
N ALA A 18 -15.31 -4.22 13.59
CA ALA A 18 -15.21 -2.82 14.03
C ALA A 18 -13.84 -2.51 14.66
N ASP A 19 -13.27 -3.45 15.41
CA ASP A 19 -11.95 -3.31 16.05
C ASP A 19 -10.80 -3.27 15.04
N TRP A 20 -11.00 -3.81 13.84
CA TRP A 20 -10.01 -3.84 12.76
C TRP A 20 -10.07 -2.61 11.85
N TRP A 21 -11.09 -1.76 12.02
CA TRP A 21 -11.28 -0.60 11.17
C TRP A 21 -10.17 0.45 11.28
N PRO A 22 -9.71 0.84 12.50
CA PRO A 22 -8.57 1.74 12.64
C PRO A 22 -7.29 1.14 12.05
N VAL A 23 -7.15 -0.19 12.10
CA VAL A 23 -6.01 -0.91 11.49
C VAL A 23 -6.05 -0.76 9.97
N GLY A 24 -7.22 -0.84 9.34
CA GLY A 24 -7.39 -0.62 7.91
C GLY A 24 -7.00 0.80 7.45
N ALA A 25 -7.31 1.82 8.25
CA ALA A 25 -6.94 3.21 7.96
C ALA A 25 -5.41 3.41 8.05
N ASN A 26 -4.78 2.92 9.12
CA ASN A 26 -3.32 2.97 9.28
C ASN A 26 -2.62 2.19 8.16
N PHE A 27 -3.10 0.98 7.86
CA PHE A 27 -2.57 0.16 6.77
C PHE A 27 -2.62 0.90 5.43
N THR A 28 -3.77 1.49 5.08
CA THR A 28 -3.93 2.25 3.83
C THR A 28 -2.96 3.43 3.76
N SER A 29 -2.83 4.19 4.85
CA SER A 29 -1.91 5.32 4.93
C SER A 29 -0.45 4.86 4.77
N PHE A 30 -0.04 3.80 5.47
CA PHE A 30 1.31 3.27 5.36
C PHE A 30 1.62 2.76 3.95
N MET A 31 0.66 2.09 3.32
CA MET A 31 0.81 1.61 1.94
C MET A 31 0.90 2.76 0.94
N SER A 32 0.13 3.84 1.12
CA SER A 32 0.28 5.04 0.30
C SER A 32 1.68 5.63 0.41
N ASN A 33 2.13 5.90 1.64
CA ASN A 33 3.45 6.44 1.95
C ASN A 33 4.60 5.52 1.48
N ALA A 34 4.33 4.23 1.30
CA ALA A 34 5.30 3.28 0.78
C ALA A 34 5.30 3.21 -0.74
N ILE A 35 4.14 3.00 -1.37
CA ILE A 35 4.02 2.75 -2.81
C ILE A 35 4.28 4.03 -3.60
N TYR A 36 3.61 5.13 -3.26
CA TYR A 36 3.62 6.32 -4.10
C TYR A 36 5.04 6.88 -4.31
N PRO A 37 5.88 7.09 -3.27
CA PRO A 37 7.19 7.67 -3.50
C PRO A 37 8.19 6.67 -4.09
N GLU A 38 7.96 5.35 -3.98
CA GLU A 38 8.76 4.36 -4.73
C GLU A 38 8.40 4.35 -6.21
N TRP A 39 7.11 4.42 -6.54
CA TRP A 39 6.64 4.52 -7.92
C TRP A 39 7.13 5.82 -8.55
N HIS A 40 7.00 6.94 -7.84
CA HIS A 40 7.42 8.26 -8.33
C HIS A 40 8.92 8.34 -8.61
N ALA A 41 9.74 7.61 -7.85
CA ALA A 41 11.20 7.60 -8.02
C ALA A 41 11.70 6.69 -9.17
N LEU A 42 10.82 5.97 -9.87
CA LEU A 42 11.22 5.11 -10.98
C LEU A 42 11.77 5.90 -12.16
N ALA A 43 12.78 5.33 -12.84
CA ALA A 43 13.35 5.91 -14.03
C ALA A 43 12.30 6.10 -15.13
N GLY A 44 12.32 7.26 -15.78
CA GLY A 44 11.36 7.61 -16.83
C GLY A 44 9.95 7.92 -16.32
N ASN A 45 9.73 7.97 -15.01
CA ASN A 45 8.49 8.49 -14.44
C ASN A 45 8.54 10.02 -14.42
N ASP A 46 7.61 10.66 -15.13
CA ASP A 46 7.42 12.10 -15.17
C ASP A 46 6.43 12.61 -14.10
N GLY A 47 5.96 11.71 -13.25
CA GLY A 47 4.95 11.99 -12.22
C GLY A 47 3.52 12.06 -12.75
N GLN A 48 3.28 11.75 -14.03
CA GLN A 48 1.94 11.74 -14.58
C GLN A 48 1.15 10.52 -14.08
N HIS A 49 -0.08 10.77 -13.68
CA HIS A 49 -0.93 9.76 -13.05
C HIS A 49 -1.82 9.00 -14.05
N ASP A 50 -1.77 9.33 -15.34
CA ASP A 50 -2.68 8.78 -16.36
C ASP A 50 -2.69 7.26 -16.42
N ALA A 51 -1.51 6.63 -16.33
CA ALA A 51 -1.40 5.18 -16.30
C ALA A 51 -2.07 4.58 -15.06
N VAL A 52 -1.83 5.17 -13.88
CA VAL A 52 -2.42 4.73 -12.61
C VAL A 52 -3.93 4.90 -12.64
N ILE A 53 -4.44 6.06 -13.08
CA ILE A 53 -5.88 6.33 -13.22
C ILE A 53 -6.54 5.32 -14.15
N ARG A 54 -5.91 5.02 -15.29
CA ARG A 54 -6.41 4.04 -16.26
C ARG A 54 -6.50 2.64 -15.65
N TYR A 55 -5.46 2.17 -14.95
CA TYR A 55 -5.47 0.84 -14.33
C TYR A 55 -6.43 0.76 -13.14
N LEU A 56 -6.53 1.81 -12.34
CA LEU A 56 -7.48 1.92 -11.24
C LEU A 56 -8.92 1.78 -11.76
N ALA A 57 -9.27 2.57 -12.79
CA ALA A 57 -10.59 2.54 -13.40
C ALA A 57 -10.89 1.19 -14.03
N HIS A 58 -9.92 0.63 -14.77
CA HIS A 58 -10.07 -0.69 -15.39
C HIS A 58 -10.31 -1.79 -14.36
N TYR A 59 -9.55 -1.80 -13.26
CA TYR A 59 -9.68 -2.81 -12.22
C TYR A 59 -11.02 -2.72 -11.50
N LEU A 60 -11.42 -1.53 -11.04
CA LEU A 60 -12.71 -1.34 -10.37
C LEU A 60 -13.88 -1.70 -11.29
N LYS A 61 -13.79 -1.36 -12.58
CA LYS A 61 -14.82 -1.71 -13.54
C LYS A 61 -14.93 -3.21 -13.75
N THR A 62 -13.80 -3.89 -13.87
CA THR A 62 -13.72 -5.32 -14.22
C THR A 62 -14.08 -6.21 -13.03
N VAL A 63 -13.54 -5.91 -11.84
CA VAL A 63 -13.67 -6.75 -10.66
C VAL A 63 -14.91 -6.39 -9.84
N TYR A 64 -15.24 -5.10 -9.75
CA TYR A 64 -16.33 -4.60 -8.89
C TYR A 64 -17.49 -3.98 -9.66
N GLY A 65 -17.44 -3.95 -10.99
CA GLY A 65 -18.55 -3.45 -11.82
C GLY A 65 -18.82 -1.94 -11.70
N ARG A 66 -17.91 -1.16 -11.10
CA ARG A 66 -18.11 0.26 -10.80
C ARG A 66 -16.95 1.13 -11.24
N ASP A 67 -17.23 2.42 -11.39
CA ASP A 67 -16.21 3.43 -11.69
C ASP A 67 -15.55 3.94 -10.40
N PRO A 68 -14.30 4.42 -10.45
CA PRO A 68 -13.64 5.03 -9.30
C PRO A 68 -14.39 6.27 -8.83
N ARG A 69 -14.45 6.48 -7.51
CA ARG A 69 -14.96 7.74 -6.97
C ARG A 69 -14.05 8.91 -7.37
N PRO A 70 -14.60 10.11 -7.63
CA PRO A 70 -13.78 11.30 -7.89
C PRO A 70 -12.79 11.54 -6.75
N GLY A 71 -11.55 11.93 -7.07
CA GLY A 71 -10.53 12.23 -6.06
C GLY A 71 -9.84 11.02 -5.42
N LEU A 72 -10.29 9.78 -5.65
CA LEU A 72 -9.75 8.57 -5.01
C LEU A 72 -8.21 8.48 -5.02
N LEU A 73 -7.60 8.74 -6.18
CA LEU A 73 -6.14 8.69 -6.30
C LEU A 73 -5.46 9.82 -5.52
N VAL A 74 -6.03 11.03 -5.56
CA VAL A 74 -5.48 12.20 -4.88
C VAL A 74 -5.55 11.99 -3.37
N ASP A 75 -6.69 11.52 -2.87
CA ASP A 75 -6.88 11.19 -1.44
C ASP A 75 -5.87 10.12 -0.99
N PHE A 76 -5.67 9.09 -1.82
CA PHE A 76 -4.70 8.05 -1.51
C PHE A 76 -3.30 8.65 -1.41
N ILE A 77 -2.83 9.39 -2.42
CA ILE A 77 -1.49 9.99 -2.46
C ILE A 77 -1.26 10.97 -1.31
N ALA A 78 -2.29 11.74 -0.92
CA ALA A 78 -2.20 12.67 0.19
C ALA A 78 -1.94 11.96 1.54
N GLY A 79 -2.22 10.67 1.65
CA GLY A 79 -2.09 9.90 2.90
C GLY A 79 -3.12 10.30 3.98
N GLU A 80 -3.96 11.29 3.67
CA GLU A 80 -5.05 11.83 4.48
C GLU A 80 -6.37 11.34 3.88
N GLY A 81 -6.82 10.16 4.32
CA GLY A 81 -8.14 9.67 3.94
C GLY A 81 -9.23 10.52 4.60
N SER A 82 -9.69 11.58 3.92
CA SER A 82 -10.86 12.37 4.35
C SER A 82 -12.14 11.51 4.35
N GLU A 83 -12.16 10.47 3.52
CA GLU A 83 -13.21 9.44 3.46
C GLU A 83 -12.61 8.03 3.55
N PRO A 84 -13.26 7.11 4.30
CA PRO A 84 -12.85 5.71 4.31
C PRO A 84 -12.93 5.09 2.91
N LEU A 85 -11.92 4.28 2.54
CA LEU A 85 -11.93 3.52 1.30
C LEU A 85 -13.15 2.59 1.22
N GLN A 86 -13.79 2.56 0.05
CA GLN A 86 -14.83 1.58 -0.23
C GLN A 86 -14.20 0.21 -0.55
N SER A 87 -15.01 -0.85 -0.45
CA SER A 87 -14.57 -2.21 -0.78
C SER A 87 -13.91 -2.27 -2.16
N GLY A 88 -12.71 -2.82 -2.22
CA GLY A 88 -11.91 -2.97 -3.45
C GLY A 88 -11.14 -1.75 -3.91
N GLU A 89 -11.29 -0.58 -3.29
CA GLU A 89 -10.53 0.62 -3.71
C GLU A 89 -9.05 0.47 -3.40
N PHE A 90 -8.71 -0.07 -2.24
CA PHE A 90 -7.32 -0.35 -1.90
C PHE A 90 -6.68 -1.34 -2.88
N ASP A 91 -7.37 -2.45 -3.16
CA ASP A 91 -6.87 -3.49 -4.07
C ASP A 91 -6.63 -2.91 -5.47
N ALA A 92 -7.55 -2.08 -5.94
CA ALA A 92 -7.45 -1.41 -7.23
C ALA A 92 -6.30 -0.38 -7.27
N LEU A 93 -6.12 0.41 -6.20
CA LEU A 93 -5.02 1.36 -6.07
C LEU A 93 -3.67 0.65 -6.06
N SER A 94 -3.52 -0.36 -5.20
CA SER A 94 -2.32 -1.20 -5.12
C SER A 94 -1.99 -1.81 -6.47
N TYR A 95 -2.97 -2.47 -7.10
CA TYR A 95 -2.82 -3.04 -8.44
C TYR A 95 -2.37 -1.98 -9.47
N ALA A 96 -3.03 -0.82 -9.49
CA ALA A 96 -2.74 0.23 -10.48
C ALA A 96 -1.31 0.75 -10.38
N PHE A 97 -0.84 1.01 -9.16
CA PHE A 97 0.54 1.46 -8.94
C PHE A 97 1.57 0.38 -9.29
N TYR A 98 1.35 -0.87 -8.87
CA TYR A 98 2.26 -1.97 -9.23
C TYR A 98 2.30 -2.21 -10.74
N ARG A 99 1.15 -2.15 -11.41
CA ARG A 99 1.07 -2.30 -12.86
C ARG A 99 1.80 -1.17 -13.58
N ALA A 100 1.55 0.09 -13.18
CA ALA A 100 2.22 1.25 -13.75
C ALA A 100 3.75 1.21 -13.50
N ALA A 101 4.17 0.82 -12.30
CA ALA A 101 5.58 0.64 -11.96
C ALA A 101 6.26 -0.40 -12.86
N PHE A 102 5.61 -1.54 -13.08
CA PHE A 102 6.19 -2.61 -13.89
C PHE A 102 6.30 -2.23 -15.36
N GLU A 103 5.35 -1.48 -15.89
CA GLU A 103 5.43 -0.93 -17.26
C GLU A 103 6.55 0.10 -17.39
N LEU A 104 6.75 0.97 -16.40
CA LEU A 104 7.87 1.92 -16.39
C LEU A 104 9.22 1.19 -16.37
N ILE A 105 9.36 0.14 -15.56
CA ILE A 105 10.57 -0.69 -15.51
C ILE A 105 10.80 -1.41 -16.84
N GLU A 106 9.74 -1.96 -17.45
CA GLU A 106 9.80 -2.61 -18.77
C GLU A 106 10.22 -1.64 -19.88
N ALA A 107 9.79 -0.38 -19.81
CA ALA A 107 10.10 0.66 -20.79
C ALA A 107 11.54 1.22 -20.65
N HIS A 108 12.15 1.09 -19.48
CA HIS A 108 13.47 1.68 -19.18
C HIS A 108 14.50 0.66 -18.67
N PRO A 109 14.72 -0.48 -19.36
CA PRO A 109 15.60 -1.54 -18.86
C PRO A 109 17.06 -1.06 -18.69
N ALA A 110 17.49 -0.10 -19.51
CA ALA A 110 18.84 0.47 -19.45
C ALA A 110 19.11 1.31 -18.20
N ALA A 111 18.08 1.69 -17.44
CA ALA A 111 18.23 2.43 -16.19
C ALA A 111 18.61 1.53 -14.99
N TYR A 112 18.68 0.22 -15.19
CA TYR A 112 18.86 -0.76 -14.11
C TYR A 112 20.04 -1.69 -14.42
N GLU A 113 20.80 -2.04 -13.38
CA GLU A 113 21.94 -2.97 -13.50
C GLU A 113 21.48 -4.42 -13.70
N GLY A 114 20.29 -4.76 -13.20
CA GLY A 114 19.73 -6.11 -13.22
C GLY A 114 18.69 -6.33 -14.33
N SER A 115 18.17 -7.56 -14.41
CA SER A 115 17.05 -7.86 -15.31
C SER A 115 15.76 -7.13 -14.90
N VAL A 116 14.86 -6.90 -15.86
CA VAL A 116 13.50 -6.36 -15.57
C VAL A 116 12.79 -7.16 -14.47
N ALA A 117 12.89 -8.49 -14.50
CA ALA A 117 12.27 -9.35 -13.48
C ALA A 117 12.88 -9.13 -12.09
N GLN A 118 14.20 -8.89 -12.02
CA GLN A 118 14.88 -8.56 -10.78
C GLN A 118 14.46 -7.17 -10.28
N GLU A 119 14.38 -6.18 -11.16
CA GLU A 119 13.99 -4.82 -10.74
C GLU A 119 12.55 -4.77 -10.23
N ARG A 120 11.60 -5.50 -10.85
CA ARG A 120 10.24 -5.62 -10.30
C ARG A 120 10.23 -6.17 -8.89
N ARG A 121 11.06 -7.18 -8.60
CA ARG A 121 11.21 -7.73 -7.25
C ARG A 121 11.83 -6.72 -6.29
N LEU A 122 12.81 -5.94 -6.75
CA LEU A 122 13.44 -4.88 -5.95
C LEU A 122 12.44 -3.77 -5.64
N PHE A 123 11.62 -3.36 -6.60
CA PHE A 123 10.51 -2.42 -6.38
C PHE A 123 9.58 -2.91 -5.27
N THR A 124 9.07 -4.14 -5.36
CA THR A 124 8.20 -4.72 -4.32
C THR A 124 8.91 -4.77 -2.95
N LYS A 125 10.21 -5.10 -2.93
CA LYS A 125 10.99 -5.10 -1.69
C LYS A 125 11.11 -3.70 -1.09
N ARG A 126 11.39 -2.67 -1.89
CA ARG A 126 11.50 -1.28 -1.41
C ARG A 126 10.19 -0.78 -0.84
N VAL A 127 9.07 -1.04 -1.52
CA VAL A 127 7.72 -0.76 -1.00
C VAL A 127 7.49 -1.49 0.33
N GLY A 128 7.76 -2.79 0.39
CA GLY A 128 7.61 -3.56 1.63
C GLY A 128 8.47 -3.03 2.78
N SER A 129 9.74 -2.71 2.52
CA SER A 129 10.64 -2.13 3.52
C SER A 129 10.11 -0.79 4.07
N ARG A 130 9.61 0.10 3.20
CA ARG A 130 9.00 1.37 3.64
C ARG A 130 7.72 1.18 4.43
N PHE A 131 6.89 0.21 4.06
CA PHE A 131 5.69 -0.12 4.82
C PHE A 131 6.06 -0.62 6.23
N PHE A 132 6.95 -1.61 6.34
CA PHE A 132 7.31 -2.18 7.64
C PHE A 132 8.06 -1.21 8.55
N ALA A 133 8.86 -0.28 8.01
CA ALA A 133 9.46 0.79 8.81
C ALA A 133 8.41 1.71 9.48
N GLN A 134 7.28 1.96 8.80
CA GLN A 134 6.16 2.70 9.39
C GLN A 134 5.43 1.87 10.46
N VAL A 135 5.25 0.57 10.21
CA VAL A 135 4.66 -0.36 11.21
C VAL A 135 5.52 -0.41 12.48
N GLU A 136 6.83 -0.58 12.33
CA GLU A 136 7.80 -0.57 13.44
C GLU A 136 7.70 0.72 14.25
N THR A 137 7.70 1.87 13.56
CA THR A 137 7.57 3.19 14.20
C THR A 137 6.23 3.35 14.93
N HIS A 138 5.13 2.93 14.30
CA HIS A 138 3.78 3.06 14.84
C HIS A 138 3.56 2.19 16.08
N LEU A 139 4.04 0.95 16.04
CA LEU A 139 3.95 -0.01 17.14
C LEU A 139 5.05 0.20 18.19
N ARG A 140 6.00 1.11 17.93
CA ARG A 140 7.16 1.39 18.79
C ARG A 140 7.95 0.13 19.12
N LEU A 141 8.13 -0.74 18.11
CA LEU A 141 8.84 -2.00 18.28
C LEU A 141 10.33 -1.71 18.40
N ASP A 142 10.96 -2.32 19.40
CA ASP A 142 12.40 -2.36 19.55
C ASP A 142 12.93 -3.61 18.82
N LEU A 143 13.15 -3.50 17.51
CA LEU A 143 13.63 -4.61 16.68
C LEU A 143 15.16 -4.61 16.60
N PRO A 144 15.80 -5.80 16.61
CA PRO A 144 17.23 -5.88 16.40
C PRO A 144 17.59 -5.55 14.94
N ALA A 145 18.71 -4.85 14.74
CA ALA A 145 19.18 -4.52 13.39
C ALA A 145 19.61 -5.75 12.57
N ALA A 146 19.88 -6.89 13.22
CA ALA A 146 20.20 -8.17 12.60
C ALA A 146 19.85 -9.32 13.55
N LEU A 147 19.77 -10.56 13.04
CA LEU A 147 19.57 -11.77 13.86
C LEU A 147 20.85 -12.62 13.87
N LYS A 148 21.89 -12.14 14.55
CA LYS A 148 23.21 -12.79 14.58
C LYS A 148 23.58 -13.34 15.95
N THR A 149 22.99 -12.81 17.02
CA THR A 149 23.33 -13.15 18.39
C THR A 149 22.10 -13.65 19.17
N PRO A 150 22.31 -14.38 20.27
CA PRO A 150 21.21 -14.72 21.19
C PRO A 150 20.48 -13.49 21.74
N ALA A 151 21.20 -12.38 21.96
CA ALA A 151 20.60 -11.13 22.43
C ALA A 151 19.63 -10.53 21.39
N ASP A 152 19.97 -10.62 20.11
CA ASP A 152 19.07 -10.20 19.02
C ASP A 152 17.77 -11.01 19.02
N LEU A 153 17.87 -12.32 19.26
CA LEU A 153 16.70 -13.20 19.35
C LEU A 153 15.84 -12.87 20.57
N ASP A 154 16.44 -12.52 21.70
CA ASP A 154 15.69 -12.11 22.90
C ASP A 154 15.01 -10.75 22.73
N GLN A 155 15.66 -9.81 22.03
CA GLN A 155 15.04 -8.54 21.63
C GLN A 155 13.85 -8.78 20.69
N LEU A 156 14.02 -9.63 19.68
CA LEU A 156 12.93 -10.01 18.77
C LEU A 156 11.76 -10.66 19.52
N LYS A 157 12.03 -11.58 20.47
CA LYS A 157 10.98 -12.21 21.28
C LYS A 157 10.18 -11.17 22.08
N LYS A 158 10.84 -10.22 22.74
CA LYS A 158 10.16 -9.14 23.47
C LYS A 158 9.30 -8.29 22.55
N ALA A 159 9.78 -8.01 21.34
CA ALA A 159 9.00 -7.29 20.35
C ALA A 159 7.75 -8.08 19.92
N ILE A 160 7.87 -9.40 19.70
CA ILE A 160 6.73 -10.29 19.40
C ILE A 160 5.72 -10.30 20.57
N ASP A 161 6.19 -10.45 21.81
CA ASP A 161 5.33 -10.44 23.00
C ASP A 161 4.57 -9.10 23.16
N THR A 162 5.10 -8.01 22.60
CA THR A 162 4.46 -6.69 22.62
C THR A 162 3.27 -6.59 21.65
N VAL A 163 3.28 -7.37 20.57
CA VAL A 163 2.20 -7.37 19.56
C VAL A 163 1.19 -8.51 19.71
N GLY A 164 1.56 -9.62 20.37
CA GLY A 164 0.67 -10.75 20.67
C GLY A 164 0.99 -12.02 19.90
#